data_AF-A0A1B8CM49-F1
#
_entry.id   AF-A0A1B8CM49-F1
#
_cell.length_a   1.000
_cell.length_b   1.000
_cell.length_c   1.000
_cell.angle_alpha   90.00
_cell.angle_beta   90.00
_cell.angle_gamma   90.00
#
_symmetry.space_group_name_H-M   'P 1'
#
loop_
_entity.id
_entity.type
_entity.pdbx_description
1 polymer ?
#
loop_
_entity_poly.entity_id
_entity_poly.type
_entity_poly.pdbx_seq_one_letter_code
_entity_poly.pdbx_strand_id
1 'polypeptide(L)'
;MAETVECWWLAKRTDDIASALSRIRISLSSASHATITNVISEILHSGSLLRDLSDLLRIYRDRVSLVRQFLRILVPCLERSVEDIRYALGGKGSLRQVWGGIVERMGGEGGGSLYTRFIMYNGYMVQLVRLLSRPSMYEATVLKSLIEKTLRLRAVRGIEAPRILPLLPLSSQVRIQQPGRIHWAQQIFDRKHAMTRMRHQVVSCCYAPSMPDAALEIPPGSTVLFKLKFNQNTLSVVLYLPPTPPTAARLLCRWTDRDGSPAYASRGLHELRIKRKGCALKLERWSAEKGKPEEWLVLYFKGWEKMVLFHDVFAVLKQHCPRTVMCDPEELMLGEERKLFRGRITTPSTPQILTLYLDKTTSVPRLSATIPSGPYKRSPIWTAFVHPDSLKPENIKRHARKVLLKKLDMNVYENEYEGRRGRGGEVVLGFCEEKDAETFLSAWKALAKEEAL
;
A
#
# COMPACT_ATOMS: atom_id res chain seq x y z
N MET A 1 -1.57 -19.94 12.93
CA MET A 1 -1.27 -20.27 11.52
C MET A 1 -2.46 -20.90 10.81
N ALA A 2 -3.34 -21.63 11.49
CA ALA A 2 -4.63 -22.01 10.88
C ALA A 2 -5.40 -20.78 10.38
N GLU A 3 -5.43 -19.71 11.17
CA GLU A 3 -6.17 -18.48 10.85
C GLU A 3 -5.66 -17.81 9.56
N THR A 4 -4.34 -17.84 9.31
CA THR A 4 -3.75 -17.28 8.09
C THR A 4 -4.20 -18.04 6.84
N VAL A 5 -4.33 -19.37 6.97
CA VAL A 5 -4.74 -20.28 5.89
C VAL A 5 -6.25 -20.18 5.65
N GLU A 6 -7.05 -20.15 6.72
CA GLU A 6 -8.50 -19.97 6.66
C GLU A 6 -8.89 -18.66 5.97
N CYS A 7 -8.27 -17.54 6.36
CA CYS A 7 -8.51 -16.25 5.71
C CYS A 7 -8.17 -16.31 4.21
N TRP A 8 -7.08 -16.97 3.82
CA TRP A 8 -6.69 -17.08 2.42
C TRP A 8 -7.71 -17.85 1.59
N TRP A 9 -8.11 -19.04 2.03
CA TRP A 9 -9.03 -19.87 1.25
C TRP A 9 -10.44 -19.29 1.22
N LEU A 10 -10.87 -18.61 2.29
CA LEU A 10 -12.10 -17.84 2.24
C LEU A 10 -12.00 -16.68 1.24
N ALA A 11 -10.85 -16.00 1.15
CA ALA A 11 -10.63 -14.96 0.14
C ALA A 11 -10.68 -15.50 -1.30
N LYS A 12 -10.11 -16.69 -1.53
CA LYS A 12 -10.19 -17.35 -2.84
C LYS A 12 -11.65 -17.65 -3.20
N ARG A 13 -12.42 -18.22 -2.26
CA ARG A 13 -13.84 -18.49 -2.47
C ARG A 13 -14.66 -17.23 -2.73
N THR A 14 -14.36 -16.11 -2.07
CA THR A 14 -15.02 -14.82 -2.37
C THR A 14 -14.73 -14.35 -3.80
N ASP A 15 -13.52 -14.54 -4.28
CA ASP A 15 -13.16 -14.16 -5.66
C ASP A 15 -13.86 -15.06 -6.69
N ASP A 16 -13.93 -16.37 -6.42
CA ASP A 16 -14.61 -17.33 -7.28
C ASP A 16 -16.10 -16.97 -7.46
N ILE A 17 -16.81 -16.66 -6.36
CA ILE A 17 -18.21 -16.23 -6.44
C ILE A 17 -18.35 -14.86 -7.11
N ALA A 18 -17.43 -13.91 -6.88
CA ALA A 18 -17.47 -12.60 -7.53
C ALA A 18 -17.28 -12.71 -9.05
N SER A 19 -16.40 -13.61 -9.49
CA SER A 19 -16.21 -13.95 -10.90
C SER A 19 -17.47 -14.58 -11.50
N ALA A 20 -18.10 -15.53 -10.80
CA ALA A 20 -19.36 -16.13 -11.24
C ALA A 20 -20.50 -15.10 -11.33
N LEU A 21 -20.65 -14.23 -10.34
CA LEU A 21 -21.63 -13.14 -10.34
C LEU A 21 -21.37 -12.13 -11.46
N SER A 22 -20.10 -11.89 -11.83
CA SER A 22 -19.74 -11.04 -12.96
C SER A 22 -20.25 -11.61 -14.29
N ARG A 23 -20.26 -12.95 -14.44
CA ARG A 23 -20.88 -13.63 -15.60
C ARG A 23 -22.40 -13.48 -15.59
N ILE A 24 -23.04 -13.63 -14.42
CA ILE A 24 -24.48 -13.37 -14.28
C ILE A 24 -24.82 -11.96 -14.69
N ARG A 25 -24.08 -10.94 -14.22
CA ARG A 25 -24.33 -9.54 -14.54
C ARG A 25 -24.45 -9.28 -16.04
N ILE A 26 -23.59 -9.90 -16.86
CA ILE A 26 -23.60 -9.74 -18.32
C ILE A 26 -24.93 -10.21 -18.94
N SER A 27 -25.58 -11.20 -18.32
CA SER A 27 -26.87 -11.74 -18.78
C SER A 27 -28.11 -11.02 -18.23
N LEU A 28 -27.95 -10.07 -17.30
CA LEU A 28 -29.06 -9.33 -16.69
C LEU A 28 -29.41 -8.06 -17.48
N SER A 29 -30.63 -7.57 -17.29
CA SER A 29 -31.06 -6.27 -17.81
C SER A 29 -30.36 -5.11 -17.09
N SER A 30 -30.29 -3.95 -17.76
CA SER A 30 -29.61 -2.74 -17.26
C SER A 30 -30.08 -2.30 -15.86
N ALA A 31 -31.36 -2.47 -15.54
CA ALA A 31 -31.93 -2.12 -14.23
C ALA A 31 -31.29 -2.88 -13.04
N SER A 32 -30.81 -4.11 -13.25
CA SER A 32 -30.17 -4.91 -12.19
C SER A 32 -28.65 -4.75 -12.12
N HIS A 33 -28.03 -4.07 -13.09
CA HIS A 33 -26.57 -3.96 -13.20
C HIS A 33 -25.95 -3.22 -12.02
N ALA A 34 -26.59 -2.16 -11.54
CA ALA A 34 -26.09 -1.39 -10.39
C ALA A 34 -26.05 -2.26 -9.12
N THR A 35 -27.15 -2.95 -8.81
CA THR A 35 -27.27 -3.77 -7.60
C THR A 35 -26.26 -4.91 -7.57
N ILE A 36 -26.13 -5.68 -8.65
CA ILE A 36 -25.17 -6.79 -8.69
C ILE A 36 -23.72 -6.27 -8.71
N THR A 37 -23.43 -5.15 -9.37
CA THR A 37 -22.08 -4.54 -9.38
C THR A 37 -21.66 -4.11 -7.98
N ASN A 38 -22.57 -3.51 -7.21
CA ASN A 38 -22.30 -3.11 -5.83
C ASN A 38 -22.00 -4.34 -4.95
N VAL A 39 -22.79 -5.41 -5.08
CA VAL A 39 -22.53 -6.68 -4.37
C VAL A 39 -21.17 -7.28 -4.76
N ILE A 40 -20.86 -7.36 -6.07
CA ILE A 40 -19.56 -7.84 -6.56
C ILE A 40 -18.42 -7.02 -5.95
N SER A 41 -18.56 -5.70 -5.90
CA SER A 41 -17.54 -4.80 -5.35
C SER A 41 -17.26 -5.09 -3.87
N GLU A 42 -18.31 -5.26 -3.05
CA GLU A 42 -18.16 -5.56 -1.63
C GLU A 42 -17.60 -6.97 -1.38
N ILE A 43 -17.96 -7.97 -2.20
CA ILE A 43 -17.40 -9.32 -2.12
C ILE A 43 -15.90 -9.29 -2.45
N LEU A 44 -15.49 -8.59 -3.52
CA LEU A 44 -14.08 -8.43 -3.87
C LEU A 44 -13.32 -7.65 -2.77
N HIS A 45 -13.98 -6.70 -2.12
CA HIS A 45 -13.41 -6.00 -0.97
C HIS A 45 -13.19 -6.95 0.21
N SER A 46 -14.13 -7.86 0.49
CA SER A 46 -13.97 -8.92 1.48
C SER A 46 -12.76 -9.82 1.18
N GLY A 47 -12.64 -10.30 -0.06
CA GLY A 47 -11.48 -11.09 -0.48
C GLY A 47 -10.16 -10.34 -0.32
N SER A 48 -10.16 -9.03 -0.58
CA SER A 48 -8.99 -8.17 -0.38
C SER A 48 -8.60 -8.03 1.09
N LEU A 49 -9.57 -7.81 1.98
CA LEU A 49 -9.36 -7.66 3.43
C LEU A 49 -8.95 -8.98 4.09
N LEU A 50 -9.51 -10.11 3.66
CA LEU A 50 -9.10 -11.44 4.13
C LEU A 50 -7.64 -11.75 3.79
N ARG A 51 -7.17 -11.37 2.59
CA ARG A 51 -5.74 -11.45 2.23
C ARG A 51 -4.88 -10.52 3.08
N ASP A 52 -5.36 -9.31 3.37
CA ASP A 52 -4.66 -8.39 4.27
C ASP A 52 -4.51 -8.99 5.67
N LEU A 53 -5.57 -9.56 6.23
CA LEU A 53 -5.52 -10.27 7.51
C LEU A 53 -4.55 -11.45 7.45
N SER A 54 -4.59 -12.25 6.38
CA SER A 54 -3.66 -13.35 6.16
C SER A 54 -2.19 -12.89 6.19
N ASP A 55 -1.88 -11.75 5.57
CA ASP A 55 -0.52 -11.18 5.58
C ASP A 55 -0.14 -10.62 6.95
N LEU A 56 -1.04 -9.86 7.59
CA LEU A 56 -0.77 -9.21 8.87
C LEU A 56 -0.62 -10.21 10.02
N LEU A 57 -1.43 -11.28 10.04
CA LEU A 57 -1.32 -12.36 11.02
C LEU A 57 0.02 -13.10 10.92
N ARG A 58 0.64 -13.14 9.73
CA ARG A 58 1.99 -13.72 9.54
C ARG A 58 3.10 -12.82 10.07
N ILE A 59 2.94 -11.51 9.98
CA ILE A 59 3.93 -10.53 10.46
C ILE A 59 3.79 -10.33 11.98
N TYR A 60 2.57 -10.14 12.45
CA TYR A 60 2.23 -9.91 13.85
C TYR A 60 1.83 -11.21 14.56
N ARG A 61 2.72 -12.22 14.54
CA ARG A 61 2.44 -13.56 15.08
C ARG A 61 2.08 -13.54 16.57
N ASP A 62 2.71 -12.64 17.32
CA ASP A 62 2.47 -12.35 18.73
C ASP A 62 1.08 -11.76 19.01
N ARG A 63 0.41 -11.21 17.99
CA ARG A 63 -0.90 -10.55 18.11
C ARG A 63 -2.07 -11.40 17.59
N VAL A 64 -1.80 -12.60 17.08
CA VAL A 64 -2.85 -13.49 16.53
C VAL A 64 -3.94 -13.78 17.58
N SER A 65 -3.54 -13.96 18.84
CA SER A 65 -4.48 -14.20 19.96
C SER A 65 -5.47 -13.04 20.14
N LEU A 66 -5.06 -11.80 19.89
CA LEU A 66 -5.91 -10.60 20.02
C LEU A 66 -7.10 -10.63 19.06
N VAL A 67 -6.91 -11.18 17.86
CA VAL A 67 -7.96 -11.17 16.81
C VAL A 67 -8.65 -12.51 16.62
N ARG A 68 -8.07 -13.60 17.14
CA ARG A 68 -8.59 -14.97 16.98
C ARG A 68 -10.05 -15.10 17.38
N GLN A 69 -10.43 -14.59 18.55
CA GLN A 69 -11.80 -14.71 19.04
C GLN A 69 -12.78 -13.89 18.17
N PHE A 70 -12.36 -12.73 17.69
CA PHE A 70 -13.15 -11.94 16.76
C PHE A 70 -13.33 -12.62 15.39
N LEU A 71 -12.31 -13.32 14.90
CA LEU A 71 -12.41 -14.13 13.67
C LEU A 71 -13.37 -15.31 13.84
N ARG A 72 -13.37 -15.98 14.99
CA ARG A 72 -14.33 -17.08 15.29
C ARG A 72 -15.80 -16.65 15.24
N ILE A 73 -16.07 -15.37 15.50
CA ILE A 73 -17.41 -14.78 15.35
C ILE A 73 -17.72 -14.57 13.87
N LEU A 74 -16.84 -13.87 13.16
CA LEU A 74 -17.06 -13.39 11.79
C LEU A 74 -17.00 -14.51 10.74
N VAL A 75 -15.93 -15.31 10.76
CA VAL A 75 -15.57 -16.23 9.67
C VAL A 75 -16.70 -17.21 9.36
N PRO A 76 -17.35 -17.89 10.34
CA PRO A 76 -18.43 -18.82 10.02
C PRO A 76 -19.65 -18.15 9.37
N CYS A 77 -19.96 -16.90 9.73
CA CYS A 77 -21.05 -16.15 9.10
C CYS A 77 -20.72 -15.78 7.65
N LEU A 78 -19.51 -15.25 7.42
CA LEU A 78 -19.04 -14.91 6.08
C LEU A 78 -18.96 -16.16 5.20
N GLU A 79 -18.37 -17.23 5.71
CA GLU A 79 -18.25 -18.52 5.02
C GLU A 79 -19.62 -19.08 4.64
N ARG A 80 -20.59 -19.09 5.56
CA ARG A 80 -21.96 -19.51 5.24
C ARG A 80 -22.56 -18.64 4.14
N SER A 81 -22.34 -17.32 4.14
CA SER A 81 -22.83 -16.45 3.06
C SER A 81 -22.16 -16.76 1.71
N VAL A 82 -20.86 -17.03 1.70
CA VAL A 82 -20.16 -17.44 0.48
C VAL A 82 -20.69 -18.78 -0.02
N GLU A 83 -20.94 -19.72 0.89
CA GLU A 83 -21.45 -21.05 0.58
C GLU A 83 -22.88 -21.04 0.05
N ASP A 84 -23.76 -20.25 0.65
CA ASP A 84 -25.14 -20.11 0.19
C ASP A 84 -25.20 -19.49 -1.22
N ILE A 85 -24.33 -18.52 -1.53
CA ILE A 85 -24.17 -17.99 -2.89
C ILE A 85 -23.67 -19.08 -3.83
N ARG A 86 -22.62 -19.81 -3.43
CA ARG A 86 -22.04 -20.90 -4.23
C ARG A 86 -23.08 -21.98 -4.54
N TYR A 87 -23.87 -22.39 -3.56
CA TYR A 87 -24.96 -23.34 -3.73
C TYR A 87 -26.03 -22.81 -4.70
N ALA A 88 -26.44 -21.54 -4.53
CA ALA A 88 -27.41 -20.91 -5.42
C ALA A 88 -26.91 -20.83 -6.88
N LEU A 89 -25.61 -20.58 -7.09
CA LEU A 89 -24.98 -20.56 -8.42
C LEU A 89 -25.01 -21.94 -9.11
N GLY A 90 -25.11 -23.03 -8.36
CA GLY A 90 -25.28 -24.40 -8.88
C GLY A 90 -26.74 -24.78 -9.16
N GLY A 91 -27.70 -23.90 -8.87
CA GLY A 91 -29.13 -24.16 -9.06
C GLY A 91 -29.55 -24.27 -10.52
N LYS A 92 -30.66 -24.98 -10.77
CA LYS A 92 -31.28 -25.06 -12.11
C LYS A 92 -32.10 -23.79 -12.38
N GLY A 93 -32.03 -23.25 -13.59
CA GLY A 93 -32.84 -22.11 -14.04
C GLY A 93 -32.04 -21.10 -14.85
N SER A 94 -32.71 -20.04 -15.28
CA SER A 94 -32.04 -18.91 -15.94
C SER A 94 -31.16 -18.13 -14.95
N LEU A 95 -30.10 -17.48 -15.44
CA LEU A 95 -29.21 -16.67 -14.59
C LEU A 95 -29.94 -15.53 -13.86
N ARG A 96 -31.04 -15.04 -14.44
CA ARG A 96 -31.93 -14.05 -13.79
C ARG A 96 -32.67 -14.65 -12.59
N GLN A 97 -33.20 -15.87 -12.72
CA GLN A 97 -33.84 -16.57 -11.60
C GLN A 97 -32.84 -16.91 -10.51
N VAL A 98 -31.63 -17.35 -10.88
CA VAL A 98 -30.54 -17.61 -9.94
C VAL A 98 -30.20 -16.34 -9.14
N TRP A 99 -30.02 -15.20 -9.81
CA TRP A 99 -29.77 -13.93 -9.14
C TRP A 99 -30.92 -13.51 -8.21
N GLY A 100 -32.16 -13.57 -8.71
CA GLY A 100 -33.35 -13.25 -7.90
C GLY A 100 -33.42 -14.10 -6.64
N GLY A 101 -33.21 -15.42 -6.78
CA GLY A 101 -33.21 -16.34 -5.64
C GLY A 101 -32.04 -16.16 -4.68
N ILE A 102 -30.89 -15.64 -5.12
CA ILE A 102 -29.80 -15.23 -4.22
C ILE A 102 -30.25 -14.04 -3.38
N VAL A 103 -30.76 -12.99 -4.03
CA VAL A 103 -31.15 -11.74 -3.37
C VAL A 103 -32.30 -11.96 -2.39
N GLU A 104 -33.32 -12.73 -2.80
CA GLU A 104 -34.50 -13.01 -1.99
C GLU A 104 -34.16 -13.82 -0.74
N ARG A 105 -33.50 -14.98 -0.90
CA ARG A 105 -33.13 -15.86 0.23
C ARG A 105 -32.27 -15.12 1.24
N MET A 106 -31.26 -14.42 0.76
CA MET A 106 -30.34 -13.70 1.65
C MET A 106 -30.96 -12.45 2.26
N GLY A 107 -31.90 -11.80 1.59
CA GLY A 107 -32.67 -10.69 2.14
C GLY A 107 -33.62 -11.12 3.28
N GLY A 108 -34.17 -12.34 3.20
CA GLY A 108 -35.10 -12.89 4.19
C GLY A 108 -34.46 -13.37 5.50
N GLU A 109 -33.15 -13.65 5.50
CA GLU A 109 -32.38 -14.19 6.64
C GLU A 109 -32.05 -13.15 7.75
N GLY A 110 -32.59 -11.93 7.65
CA GLY A 110 -32.24 -10.82 8.54
C GLY A 110 -30.85 -10.22 8.25
N GLY A 111 -30.57 -9.07 8.87
CA GLY A 111 -29.30 -8.34 8.69
C GLY A 111 -29.23 -7.43 7.46
N GLY A 112 -30.37 -7.20 6.79
CA GLY A 112 -30.49 -6.29 5.64
C GLY A 112 -30.18 -6.98 4.30
N SER A 113 -30.05 -6.17 3.25
CA SER A 113 -29.76 -6.68 1.90
C SER A 113 -28.41 -7.41 1.83
N LEU A 114 -28.22 -8.23 0.79
CA LEU A 114 -26.93 -8.89 0.54
C LEU A 114 -25.76 -7.90 0.50
N TYR A 115 -25.98 -6.73 -0.11
CA TYR A 115 -25.02 -5.64 -0.15
C TYR A 115 -24.66 -5.13 1.26
N THR A 116 -25.67 -4.83 2.08
CA THR A 116 -25.49 -4.36 3.46
C THR A 116 -24.77 -5.40 4.33
N ARG A 117 -25.03 -6.68 4.09
CA ARG A 117 -24.37 -7.79 4.80
C ARG A 117 -22.87 -7.83 4.51
N PHE A 118 -22.45 -7.69 3.25
CA PHE A 118 -21.01 -7.64 2.93
C PHE A 118 -20.35 -6.34 3.39
N ILE A 119 -21.04 -5.19 3.40
CA ILE A 119 -20.55 -3.97 4.05
C ILE A 119 -20.26 -4.23 5.54
N MET A 120 -21.16 -4.91 6.24
CA MET A 120 -20.97 -5.25 7.65
C MET A 120 -19.72 -6.11 7.85
N TYR A 121 -19.54 -7.16 7.04
CA TYR A 121 -18.34 -8.01 7.10
C TYR A 121 -17.06 -7.21 6.81
N ASN A 122 -17.09 -6.34 5.80
CA ASN A 122 -15.97 -5.49 5.44
C ASN A 122 -15.61 -4.51 6.56
N GLY A 123 -16.60 -3.82 7.12
CA GLY A 123 -16.39 -2.93 8.28
C GLY A 123 -15.78 -3.67 9.46
N TYR A 124 -16.20 -4.91 9.71
CA TYR A 124 -15.65 -5.74 10.78
C TYR A 124 -14.17 -6.04 10.53
N MET A 125 -13.83 -6.54 9.34
CA MET A 125 -12.45 -6.86 8.98
C MET A 125 -11.54 -5.63 8.95
N VAL A 126 -12.05 -4.46 8.53
CA VAL A 126 -11.32 -3.19 8.60
C VAL A 126 -10.89 -2.87 10.03
N GLN A 127 -11.78 -3.07 11.01
CA GLN A 127 -11.43 -2.87 12.42
C GLN A 127 -10.39 -3.88 12.91
N LEU A 128 -10.43 -5.14 12.44
CA LEU A 128 -9.39 -6.12 12.77
C LEU A 128 -8.03 -5.78 12.16
N VAL A 129 -8.01 -5.33 10.90
CA VAL A 129 -6.79 -4.85 10.22
C VAL A 129 -6.20 -3.65 10.98
N ARG A 130 -7.05 -2.70 11.39
CA ARG A 130 -6.63 -1.54 12.21
C ARG A 130 -6.11 -1.98 13.58
N LEU A 131 -6.79 -2.90 14.27
CA LEU A 131 -6.36 -3.42 15.56
C LEU A 131 -4.96 -4.06 15.49
N LEU A 132 -4.65 -4.80 14.41
CA LEU A 132 -3.35 -5.43 14.23
C LEU A 132 -2.23 -4.45 13.86
N SER A 133 -2.52 -3.51 12.94
CA SER A 133 -1.49 -2.71 12.26
C SER A 133 -1.44 -1.25 12.70
N ARG A 134 -2.57 -0.66 13.13
CA ARG A 134 -2.73 0.78 13.45
C ARG A 134 -3.80 0.99 14.55
N PRO A 135 -3.51 0.66 15.82
CA PRO A 135 -4.51 0.78 16.89
C PRO A 135 -5.02 2.20 17.12
N SER A 136 -4.26 3.22 16.73
CA SER A 136 -4.72 4.61 16.78
C SER A 136 -5.93 4.88 15.87
N MET A 137 -6.11 4.08 14.81
CA MET A 137 -7.23 4.16 13.88
C MET A 137 -8.36 3.17 14.23
N TYR A 138 -8.17 2.34 15.26
CA TYR A 138 -9.15 1.34 15.69
C TYR A 138 -10.24 1.97 16.57
N GLU A 139 -11.49 1.65 16.26
CA GLU A 139 -12.67 2.21 16.89
C GLU A 139 -13.45 1.10 17.61
N ALA A 140 -13.29 1.01 18.93
CA ALA A 140 -13.88 -0.06 19.74
C ALA A 140 -15.42 -0.08 19.71
N THR A 141 -16.05 1.09 19.68
CA THR A 141 -17.52 1.23 19.60
C THR A 141 -18.06 0.71 18.26
N VAL A 142 -17.36 0.98 17.16
CA VAL A 142 -17.71 0.48 15.83
C VAL A 142 -17.57 -1.03 15.79
N LEU A 143 -16.46 -1.60 16.27
CA LEU A 143 -16.29 -3.05 16.32
C LEU A 143 -17.35 -3.71 17.21
N LYS A 144 -17.68 -3.14 18.37
CA LYS A 144 -18.75 -3.64 19.24
C LYS A 144 -20.09 -3.73 18.49
N SER A 145 -20.51 -2.66 17.82
CA SER A 145 -21.76 -2.66 17.05
C SER A 145 -21.76 -3.73 15.95
N LEU A 146 -20.63 -3.92 15.27
CA LEU A 146 -20.49 -4.92 14.21
C LEU A 146 -20.51 -6.36 14.77
N ILE A 147 -19.94 -6.58 15.96
CA ILE A 147 -20.05 -7.86 16.68
C ILE A 147 -21.50 -8.16 17.00
N GLU A 148 -22.23 -7.23 17.61
CA GLU A 148 -23.63 -7.42 17.97
C GLU A 148 -24.50 -7.75 16.74
N LYS A 149 -24.31 -7.04 15.63
CA LYS A 149 -25.01 -7.30 14.37
C LYS A 149 -24.65 -8.69 13.80
N THR A 150 -23.37 -9.06 13.87
CA THR A 150 -22.90 -10.36 13.37
C THR A 150 -23.45 -11.51 14.23
N LEU A 151 -23.49 -11.36 15.56
CA LEU A 151 -24.07 -12.35 16.47
C LEU A 151 -25.58 -12.53 16.25
N ARG A 152 -26.32 -11.44 16.00
CA ARG A 152 -27.75 -11.53 15.63
C ARG A 152 -27.94 -12.32 14.33
N LEU A 153 -27.15 -12.01 13.29
CA LEU A 153 -27.19 -12.76 12.03
C LEU A 153 -26.80 -14.23 12.24
N ARG A 154 -25.81 -14.49 13.09
CA ARG A 154 -25.36 -15.83 13.45
C ARG A 154 -26.50 -16.66 14.07
N ALA A 155 -27.24 -16.07 14.99
CA ALA A 155 -28.38 -16.70 15.65
C ALA A 155 -29.51 -17.05 14.67
N VAL A 156 -29.90 -16.11 13.79
CA VAL A 156 -30.94 -16.34 12.78
C VAL A 156 -30.56 -17.47 11.81
N ARG A 157 -29.27 -17.64 11.53
CA ARG A 157 -28.75 -18.67 10.61
C ARG A 157 -28.45 -20.01 11.30
N GLY A 158 -28.80 -20.16 12.59
CA GLY A 158 -28.57 -21.39 13.35
C GLY A 158 -27.10 -21.76 13.49
N ILE A 159 -26.18 -20.79 13.39
CA ILE A 159 -24.75 -21.04 13.54
C ILE A 159 -24.41 -21.01 15.05
N GLU A 160 -23.82 -22.08 15.59
CA GLU A 160 -23.52 -22.23 17.02
C GLU A 160 -22.82 -21.00 17.61
N ALA A 161 -23.28 -20.48 18.75
CA ALA A 161 -22.65 -19.32 19.38
C ALA A 161 -21.18 -19.60 19.77
N PRO A 162 -20.29 -18.59 19.71
CA PRO A 162 -18.92 -18.75 20.21
C PRO A 162 -18.95 -19.04 21.72
N ARG A 163 -18.19 -20.04 22.18
CA ARG A 163 -18.11 -20.40 23.61
C ARG A 163 -17.60 -19.27 24.50
N ILE A 164 -16.77 -18.39 23.95
CA ILE A 164 -16.16 -17.25 24.65
C ILE A 164 -16.29 -16.02 23.75
N LEU A 165 -16.90 -14.96 24.29
CA LEU A 165 -16.93 -13.66 23.62
C LEU A 165 -15.64 -12.88 23.90
N PRO A 166 -15.09 -12.19 22.88
CA PRO A 166 -13.90 -11.39 23.07
C PRO A 166 -14.18 -10.17 23.94
N LEU A 167 -13.28 -9.92 24.88
CA LEU A 167 -13.19 -8.62 25.52
C LEU A 167 -12.74 -7.60 24.48
N LEU A 168 -13.50 -6.52 24.34
CA LEU A 168 -13.13 -5.42 23.45
C LEU A 168 -11.88 -4.75 24.03
N PRO A 169 -10.74 -4.79 23.33
CA PRO A 169 -9.59 -4.08 23.82
C PRO A 169 -9.88 -2.58 23.70
N LEU A 170 -9.81 -1.83 24.80
CA LEU A 170 -9.83 -0.37 24.67
C LEU A 170 -8.58 0.06 23.90
N SER A 171 -8.68 1.07 23.03
CA SER A 171 -7.52 1.54 22.25
C SER A 171 -6.35 1.95 23.18
N SER A 172 -6.65 2.39 24.41
CA SER A 172 -5.66 2.68 25.46
C SER A 172 -5.03 1.45 26.12
N GLN A 173 -5.70 0.29 26.07
CA GLN A 173 -5.24 -0.98 26.62
C GLN A 173 -4.46 -1.82 25.61
N VAL A 174 -4.63 -1.57 24.31
CA VAL A 174 -3.73 -2.10 23.28
C VAL A 174 -2.39 -1.36 23.37
N ARG A 175 -1.61 -1.69 24.41
CA ARG A 175 -0.19 -1.32 24.47
C ARG A 175 0.55 -2.15 23.44
N ILE A 176 0.42 -1.76 22.17
CA ILE A 176 1.54 -1.98 21.27
C ILE A 176 2.65 -1.11 21.85
N GLN A 177 3.69 -1.71 22.40
CA GLN A 177 4.98 -1.04 22.48
C GLN A 177 5.34 -0.67 21.05
N GLN A 178 4.91 0.51 20.59
CA GLN A 178 5.53 1.16 19.47
C GLN A 178 6.76 1.82 20.10
N PRO A 179 7.97 1.28 19.89
CA PRO A 179 9.16 1.95 20.37
C PRO A 179 9.27 3.27 19.60
N GLY A 180 8.88 4.37 20.24
CA GLY A 180 9.08 5.73 19.74
C GLY A 180 8.06 6.24 18.70
N ARG A 181 8.45 7.38 18.11
CA ARG A 181 7.71 8.16 17.10
C ARG A 181 7.35 7.28 15.89
N ILE A 182 6.13 7.43 15.35
CA ILE A 182 5.68 6.73 14.13
C ILE A 182 6.74 6.91 13.04
N HIS A 183 7.24 5.80 12.49
CA HIS A 183 8.26 5.83 11.45
C HIS A 183 7.73 6.57 10.21
N TRP A 184 8.49 7.55 9.68
CA TRP A 184 8.08 8.40 8.55
C TRP A 184 7.48 7.60 7.36
N ALA A 185 8.08 6.44 7.03
CA ALA A 185 7.62 5.59 5.93
C ALA A 185 6.18 5.07 6.08
N GLN A 186 5.65 4.97 7.32
CA GLN A 186 4.25 4.60 7.55
C GLN A 186 3.29 5.67 7.03
N GLN A 187 3.70 6.93 7.06
CA GLN A 187 2.86 8.07 6.68
C GLN A 187 2.91 8.38 5.19
N ILE A 188 3.98 7.97 4.49
CA ILE A 188 4.17 8.26 3.06
C ILE A 188 2.97 7.76 2.26
N PHE A 189 2.53 6.52 2.44
CA PHE A 189 1.44 5.95 1.64
C PHE A 189 0.03 6.16 2.23
N ASP A 190 -0.08 6.85 3.36
CA ASP A 190 -1.37 7.15 4.01
C ASP A 190 -2.05 8.39 3.43
N ARG A 191 -1.26 9.27 2.85
CA ARG A 191 -1.76 10.47 2.18
C ARG A 191 -2.35 10.12 0.82
N LYS A 192 -3.32 10.92 0.39
CA LYS A 192 -3.81 10.87 -0.99
C LYS A 192 -2.75 11.51 -1.87
N HIS A 193 -2.10 10.68 -2.68
CA HIS A 193 -1.21 11.17 -3.73
C HIS A 193 -2.00 11.47 -4.99
N ALA A 194 -1.51 12.45 -5.75
CA ALA A 194 -1.86 12.55 -7.15
C ALA A 194 -1.53 11.24 -7.88
N MET A 195 -2.22 11.04 -9.00
CA MET A 195 -2.11 9.81 -9.77
C MET A 195 -1.99 10.14 -11.25
N THR A 196 -0.77 10.44 -11.65
CA THR A 196 -0.37 10.49 -13.05
C THR A 196 -0.40 9.07 -13.60
N ARG A 197 -1.36 8.81 -14.50
CA ARG A 197 -1.62 7.46 -15.01
C ARG A 197 -0.48 6.99 -15.90
N MET A 198 0.08 5.84 -15.56
CA MET A 198 1.03 5.11 -16.39
C MET A 198 0.32 3.98 -17.12
N ARG A 199 0.43 3.94 -18.46
CA ARG A 199 -0.29 2.98 -19.30
C ARG A 199 0.56 1.71 -19.48
N HIS A 200 0.07 0.59 -18.98
CA HIS A 200 0.62 -0.74 -19.25
C HIS A 200 -0.49 -1.79 -19.15
N GLN A 201 -0.33 -2.92 -19.85
CA GLN A 201 -1.20 -4.09 -19.74
C GLN A 201 -0.53 -5.26 -19.01
N VAL A 202 0.76 -5.13 -18.68
CA VAL A 202 1.55 -6.17 -18.02
C VAL A 202 1.22 -6.24 -16.53
N VAL A 203 1.25 -7.45 -15.99
CA VAL A 203 1.04 -7.73 -14.56
C VAL A 203 2.37 -7.76 -13.79
N SER A 204 2.30 -7.44 -12.49
CA SER A 204 3.47 -7.60 -11.60
C SER A 204 3.76 -9.07 -11.35
N CYS A 205 5.03 -9.45 -11.26
CA CYS A 205 5.45 -10.86 -11.14
C CYS A 205 6.50 -11.02 -10.04
N CYS A 206 6.40 -12.10 -9.27
CA CYS A 206 7.47 -12.57 -8.40
C CYS A 206 8.11 -13.82 -9.03
N TYR A 207 9.43 -13.85 -9.06
CA TYR A 207 10.23 -14.94 -9.62
C TYR A 207 10.94 -15.75 -8.53
N ALA A 208 10.65 -15.44 -7.26
CA ALA A 208 11.20 -16.15 -6.13
C ALA A 208 10.54 -17.53 -5.98
N PRO A 209 11.26 -18.55 -5.50
CA PRO A 209 10.63 -19.77 -5.02
C PRO A 209 9.77 -19.44 -3.79
N SER A 210 8.64 -20.14 -3.65
CA SER A 210 7.80 -20.03 -2.46
C SER A 210 8.56 -20.53 -1.23
N MET A 211 8.57 -19.74 -0.17
CA MET A 211 9.22 -20.04 1.10
C MET A 211 8.19 -20.52 2.12
N PRO A 212 8.45 -21.62 2.85
CA PRO A 212 7.63 -21.99 3.99
C PRO A 212 7.72 -20.93 5.09
N ASP A 213 6.71 -20.86 5.96
CA ASP A 213 6.62 -19.82 7.01
C ASP A 213 7.83 -19.80 7.97
N ALA A 214 8.52 -20.94 8.15
CA ALA A 214 9.75 -21.02 8.93
C ALA A 214 10.93 -20.30 8.24
N ALA A 215 11.01 -20.37 6.90
CA ALA A 215 12.08 -19.77 6.10
C ALA A 215 11.86 -18.28 5.80
N LEU A 216 10.67 -17.74 6.06
CA LEU A 216 10.42 -16.30 5.94
C LEU A 216 11.21 -15.48 6.97
N GLU A 217 11.56 -16.10 8.10
CA GLU A 217 12.35 -15.52 9.19
C GLU A 217 11.82 -14.14 9.62
N ILE A 218 10.49 -14.02 9.79
CA ILE A 218 9.87 -12.78 10.27
C ILE A 218 9.96 -12.77 11.81
N PRO A 219 10.81 -11.93 12.43
CA PRO A 219 10.98 -11.98 13.87
C PRO A 219 9.73 -11.44 14.60
N PRO A 220 9.33 -12.00 15.75
CA PRO A 220 8.29 -11.44 16.60
C PRO A 220 8.58 -9.97 16.94
N GLY A 221 7.54 -9.13 17.02
CA GLY A 221 7.72 -7.68 17.23
C GLY A 221 8.07 -6.88 15.97
N SER A 222 8.10 -7.51 14.80
CA SER A 222 8.22 -6.80 13.52
C SER A 222 7.08 -5.80 13.32
N THR A 223 7.38 -4.64 12.71
CA THR A 223 6.42 -3.56 12.47
C THR A 223 6.26 -3.30 10.99
N VAL A 224 5.02 -3.34 10.49
CA VAL A 224 4.70 -3.00 9.09
C VAL A 224 4.86 -1.50 8.87
N LEU A 225 5.59 -1.13 7.81
CA LEU A 225 5.67 0.23 7.33
C LEU A 225 4.47 0.54 6.42
N PHE A 226 4.34 -0.20 5.32
CA PHE A 226 3.20 -0.07 4.41
C PHE A 226 3.03 -1.35 3.57
N LYS A 227 1.85 -1.47 2.94
CA LYS A 227 1.52 -2.53 2.00
C LYS A 227 1.08 -1.94 0.67
N LEU A 228 1.63 -2.44 -0.43
CA LEU A 228 1.15 -2.13 -1.78
C LEU A 228 0.53 -3.39 -2.41
N LYS A 229 -0.59 -3.19 -3.09
CA LYS A 229 -1.37 -4.23 -3.76
C LYS A 229 -1.22 -4.09 -5.26
N PHE A 230 -0.94 -5.19 -5.93
CA PHE A 230 -0.79 -5.30 -7.38
C PHE A 230 -1.75 -6.38 -7.91
N ASN A 231 -2.05 -6.35 -9.20
CA ASN A 231 -2.86 -7.38 -9.86
C ASN A 231 -4.18 -7.70 -9.11
N GLN A 232 -4.93 -6.68 -8.70
CA GLN A 232 -6.16 -6.84 -7.91
C GLN A 232 -5.94 -7.58 -6.57
N ASN A 233 -4.79 -7.34 -5.92
CA ASN A 233 -4.38 -7.98 -4.67
C ASN A 233 -4.05 -9.48 -4.79
N THR A 234 -3.92 -10.03 -6.00
CA THR A 234 -3.33 -11.38 -6.19
C THR A 234 -1.83 -11.37 -5.90
N LEU A 235 -1.15 -10.24 -6.13
CA LEU A 235 0.21 -9.96 -5.67
C LEU A 235 0.19 -8.78 -4.69
N SER A 236 0.96 -8.87 -3.61
CA SER A 236 1.20 -7.72 -2.74
C SER A 236 2.62 -7.73 -2.19
N VAL A 237 3.09 -6.55 -1.83
CA VAL A 237 4.35 -6.36 -1.14
C VAL A 237 4.10 -5.63 0.17
N VAL A 238 4.75 -6.10 1.23
CA VAL A 238 4.68 -5.51 2.57
C VAL A 238 6.11 -5.17 2.99
N LEU A 239 6.36 -3.89 3.21
CA LEU A 239 7.62 -3.43 3.78
C LEU A 239 7.48 -3.42 5.30
N TYR A 240 8.43 -4.02 6.01
CA TYR A 240 8.41 -4.09 7.48
C TYR A 240 9.81 -3.94 8.08
N LEU A 241 9.86 -3.50 9.33
CA LEU A 241 11.07 -3.42 10.13
C LEU A 241 11.08 -4.57 11.14
N PRO A 242 12.16 -5.38 11.22
CA PRO A 242 12.36 -6.28 12.34
C PRO A 242 12.66 -5.46 13.62
N PRO A 243 12.49 -6.05 14.82
CA PRO A 243 12.82 -5.38 16.08
C PRO A 243 14.32 -5.09 16.22
N THR A 244 15.19 -5.97 15.71
CA THR A 244 16.64 -5.86 15.85
C THR A 244 17.37 -6.31 14.58
N PRO A 245 18.22 -5.45 13.98
CA PRO A 245 18.29 -4.00 14.20
C PRO A 245 17.06 -3.30 13.58
N PRO A 246 16.53 -2.23 14.20
CA PRO A 246 15.29 -1.55 13.78
C PRO A 246 15.40 -0.76 12.47
N THR A 247 16.54 -0.85 11.78
CA THR A 247 16.81 -0.21 10.48
C THR A 247 17.00 -1.21 9.34
N ALA A 248 17.02 -2.52 9.63
CA ALA A 248 17.18 -3.56 8.60
C ALA A 248 15.85 -3.91 7.95
N ALA A 249 15.29 -2.97 7.18
CA ALA A 249 14.02 -3.17 6.48
C ALA A 249 14.01 -4.42 5.60
N ARG A 250 12.86 -5.11 5.60
CA ARG A 250 12.59 -6.31 4.82
C ARG A 250 11.34 -6.12 3.97
N LEU A 251 11.33 -6.82 2.84
CA LEU A 251 10.24 -6.84 1.87
C LEU A 251 9.66 -8.25 1.83
N LEU A 252 8.43 -8.39 2.30
CA LEU A 252 7.63 -9.60 2.13
C LEU A 252 6.82 -9.46 0.84
N CYS A 253 7.03 -10.37 -0.10
CA CYS A 253 6.17 -10.53 -1.26
C CYS A 253 5.22 -11.71 -1.02
N ARG A 254 3.94 -11.50 -1.36
CA ARG A 254 2.95 -12.56 -1.49
C ARG A 254 2.41 -12.55 -2.91
N TRP A 255 2.26 -13.73 -3.50
CA TRP A 255 1.53 -13.91 -4.75
C TRP A 255 0.56 -15.09 -4.66
N THR A 256 -0.27 -15.25 -5.69
CA THR A 256 -1.15 -16.40 -5.88
C THR A 256 -0.45 -17.33 -6.86
N ASP A 257 -0.15 -18.56 -6.45
CA ASP A 257 0.52 -19.53 -7.32
C ASP A 257 -0.48 -20.14 -8.34
N ARG A 258 0.01 -20.97 -9.26
CA ARG A 258 -0.77 -21.54 -10.38
C ARG A 258 -1.97 -22.37 -9.91
N ASP A 259 -1.85 -23.05 -8.78
CA ASP A 259 -2.92 -23.82 -8.13
C ASP A 259 -3.88 -22.92 -7.30
N GLY A 260 -3.58 -21.62 -7.22
CA GLY A 260 -4.30 -20.63 -6.43
C GLY A 260 -3.96 -20.66 -4.94
N SER A 261 -2.95 -21.43 -4.53
CA SER A 261 -2.41 -21.38 -3.18
C SER A 261 -1.65 -20.07 -2.94
N PRO A 262 -1.47 -19.65 -1.68
CA PRO A 262 -0.65 -18.49 -1.39
C PRO A 262 0.83 -18.89 -1.40
N ALA A 263 1.63 -18.10 -2.09
CA ALA A 263 3.08 -18.23 -2.06
C ALA A 263 3.73 -16.96 -1.52
N TYR A 264 4.86 -17.13 -0.83
CA TYR A 264 5.53 -16.06 -0.10
C TYR A 264 7.04 -16.08 -0.32
N ALA A 265 7.64 -14.90 -0.29
CA ALA A 265 9.09 -14.76 -0.24
C ALA A 265 9.45 -13.51 0.56
N SER A 266 10.51 -13.56 1.36
CA SER A 266 10.97 -12.42 2.14
C SER A 266 12.46 -12.19 1.92
N ARG A 267 12.87 -10.93 1.76
CA ARG A 267 14.27 -10.51 1.61
C ARG A 267 14.53 -9.19 2.32
N GLY A 268 15.72 -9.00 2.87
CA GLY A 268 16.19 -7.70 3.31
C GLY A 268 16.46 -6.77 2.13
N LEU A 269 16.24 -5.46 2.30
CA LEU A 269 16.49 -4.51 1.21
C LEU A 269 17.96 -4.45 0.80
N HIS A 270 18.87 -4.70 1.75
CA HIS A 270 20.31 -4.80 1.51
C HIS A 270 20.69 -5.93 0.53
N GLU A 271 19.83 -6.93 0.34
CA GLU A 271 20.06 -8.08 -0.55
C GLU A 271 19.56 -7.83 -1.98
N LEU A 272 18.78 -6.77 -2.20
CA LEU A 272 18.07 -6.50 -3.45
C LEU A 272 18.65 -5.28 -4.16
N ARG A 273 18.76 -5.33 -5.48
CA ARG A 273 19.05 -4.16 -6.32
C ARG A 273 17.77 -3.63 -6.96
N ILE A 274 17.54 -2.32 -6.93
CA ILE A 274 16.34 -1.72 -7.55
C ILE A 274 16.69 -0.95 -8.84
N LYS A 275 15.90 -1.15 -9.90
CA LYS A 275 16.05 -0.43 -11.17
C LYS A 275 14.68 -0.12 -11.77
N ARG A 276 14.54 1.04 -12.39
CA ARG A 276 13.34 1.37 -13.19
C ARG A 276 13.48 0.87 -14.62
N LYS A 277 12.38 0.35 -15.18
CA LYS A 277 12.22 0.09 -16.60
C LYS A 277 10.79 0.44 -17.03
N GLY A 278 10.61 1.57 -17.70
CA GLY A 278 9.30 2.12 -18.08
C GLY A 278 8.42 2.37 -16.86
N CYS A 279 7.26 1.70 -16.84
CA CYS A 279 6.27 1.77 -15.76
C CYS A 279 6.55 0.79 -14.60
N ALA A 280 7.71 0.13 -14.59
CA ALA A 280 8.02 -0.93 -13.65
C ALA A 280 9.27 -0.63 -12.81
N LEU A 281 9.26 -1.12 -11.56
CA LEU A 281 10.45 -1.27 -10.74
C LEU A 281 10.83 -2.76 -10.70
N LYS A 282 12.05 -3.05 -11.13
CA LYS A 282 12.67 -4.37 -11.07
C LYS A 282 13.53 -4.45 -9.83
N LEU A 283 13.31 -5.48 -9.03
CA LEU A 283 14.15 -5.84 -7.91
C LEU A 283 14.90 -7.11 -8.29
N GLU A 284 16.22 -7.01 -8.32
CA GLU A 284 17.14 -8.08 -8.68
C GLU A 284 17.84 -8.60 -7.42
N ARG A 285 18.14 -9.89 -7.38
CA ARG A 285 19.01 -10.49 -6.36
C ARG A 285 20.25 -11.06 -7.01
N TRP A 286 21.34 -11.20 -6.27
CA TRP A 286 22.49 -11.95 -6.76
C TRP A 286 22.19 -13.46 -6.78
N SER A 287 22.44 -14.11 -7.90
CA SER A 287 22.41 -15.58 -8.02
C SER A 287 23.83 -16.10 -7.98
N ALA A 288 24.17 -16.83 -6.89
CA ALA A 288 25.47 -17.49 -6.77
C ALA A 288 25.65 -18.58 -7.84
N GLU A 289 24.58 -19.31 -8.16
CA GLU A 289 24.58 -20.36 -9.19
C GLU A 289 24.85 -19.81 -10.59
N LYS A 290 24.23 -18.69 -10.96
CA LYS A 290 24.38 -18.08 -12.29
C LYS A 290 25.50 -17.05 -12.38
N GLY A 291 26.13 -16.70 -11.25
CA GLY A 291 27.16 -15.65 -11.18
C GLY A 291 26.70 -14.27 -11.64
N LYS A 292 25.39 -13.97 -11.60
CA LYS A 292 24.83 -12.70 -12.10
C LYS A 292 23.57 -12.26 -11.34
N PRO A 293 23.19 -10.97 -11.40
CA PRO A 293 21.90 -10.51 -10.91
C PRO A 293 20.77 -11.19 -11.68
N GLU A 294 19.74 -11.64 -10.97
CA GLU A 294 18.52 -12.18 -11.54
C GLU A 294 17.29 -11.47 -10.97
N GLU A 295 16.23 -11.42 -11.77
CA GLU A 295 14.97 -10.82 -11.35
C GLU A 295 14.38 -11.61 -10.18
N TRP A 296 14.06 -10.90 -9.11
CA TRP A 296 13.36 -11.45 -7.94
C TRP A 296 11.90 -11.01 -7.95
N LEU A 297 11.65 -9.74 -8.30
CA LEU A 297 10.32 -9.14 -8.30
C LEU A 297 10.26 -8.02 -9.34
N VAL A 298 9.18 -7.96 -10.11
CA VAL A 298 8.91 -6.87 -11.06
C VAL A 298 7.54 -6.29 -10.75
N LEU A 299 7.53 -5.02 -10.35
CA LEU A 299 6.33 -4.29 -9.91
C LEU A 299 5.94 -3.27 -10.97
N TYR A 300 4.79 -3.48 -11.62
CA TYR A 300 4.22 -2.53 -12.56
C TYR A 300 3.25 -1.57 -11.84
N PHE A 301 3.54 -0.28 -11.93
CA PHE A 301 2.78 0.77 -11.27
C PHE A 301 1.80 1.43 -12.24
N LYS A 302 0.57 1.67 -11.78
CA LYS A 302 -0.44 2.45 -12.53
C LYS A 302 -0.31 3.96 -12.32
N GLY A 303 0.38 4.38 -11.26
CA GLY A 303 0.58 5.78 -10.90
C GLY A 303 2.06 6.07 -10.73
N TRP A 304 2.56 7.10 -11.41
CA TRP A 304 3.97 7.48 -11.40
C TRP A 304 4.44 7.88 -10.00
N GLU A 305 3.64 8.66 -9.27
CA GLU A 305 3.95 9.13 -7.93
C GLU A 305 4.21 7.96 -6.98
N LYS A 306 3.36 6.92 -7.01
CA LYS A 306 3.54 5.72 -6.18
C LYS A 306 4.82 4.96 -6.52
N MET A 307 5.23 4.95 -7.78
CA MET A 307 6.47 4.33 -8.21
C MET A 307 7.67 5.09 -7.66
N VAL A 308 7.68 6.42 -7.82
CA VAL A 308 8.74 7.29 -7.28
C VAL A 308 8.85 7.14 -5.77
N LEU A 309 7.73 7.21 -5.04
CA LEU A 309 7.71 7.06 -3.58
C LEU A 309 8.22 5.69 -3.14
N PHE A 310 7.83 4.61 -3.83
CA PHE A 310 8.33 3.27 -3.49
C PHE A 310 9.84 3.17 -3.69
N HIS A 311 10.35 3.71 -4.81
CA HIS A 311 11.77 3.76 -5.09
C HIS A 311 12.55 4.56 -4.02
N ASP A 312 12.11 5.78 -3.73
CA ASP A 312 12.79 6.65 -2.76
C ASP A 312 12.79 6.01 -1.37
N VAL A 313 11.64 5.46 -0.92
CA VAL A 313 11.54 4.77 0.37
C VAL A 313 12.48 3.55 0.42
N PHE A 314 12.54 2.78 -0.67
CA PHE A 314 13.45 1.65 -0.78
C PHE A 314 14.91 2.10 -0.66
N ALA A 315 15.32 3.13 -1.40
CA ALA A 315 16.68 3.64 -1.43
C ALA A 315 17.13 4.14 -0.04
N VAL A 316 16.29 4.95 0.62
CA VAL A 316 16.57 5.47 1.97
C VAL A 316 16.73 4.34 2.97
N LEU A 317 15.77 3.41 3.03
CA LEU A 317 15.80 2.32 3.99
C LEU A 317 16.96 1.34 3.73
N LYS A 318 17.28 1.09 2.45
CA LYS A 318 18.45 0.28 2.09
C LYS A 318 19.74 0.92 2.58
N GLN A 319 19.94 2.22 2.35
CA GLN A 319 21.17 2.90 2.77
C GLN A 319 21.32 2.96 4.30
N HIS A 320 20.22 3.05 5.05
CA HIS A 320 20.25 3.05 6.53
C HIS A 320 20.36 1.66 7.15
N CYS A 321 20.32 0.59 6.34
CA CYS A 321 20.49 -0.77 6.84
C CYS A 321 21.98 -1.02 7.18
N PRO A 322 22.31 -1.45 8.42
CA PRO A 322 23.69 -1.72 8.83
C PRO A 322 24.38 -2.83 8.05
N ARG A 323 23.59 -3.67 7.35
CA ARG A 323 24.07 -4.77 6.50
C ARG A 323 24.36 -4.33 5.06
N THR A 324 24.05 -3.08 4.70
CA THR A 324 24.33 -2.56 3.37
C THR A 324 25.79 -2.14 3.30
N VAL A 325 26.60 -2.95 2.62
CA VAL A 325 28.04 -2.68 2.43
C VAL A 325 28.24 -1.57 1.39
N MET A 326 27.53 -1.63 0.27
CA MET A 326 27.57 -0.63 -0.78
C MET A 326 26.20 -0.58 -1.48
N CYS A 327 25.71 0.63 -1.74
CA CYS A 327 24.56 0.83 -2.62
C CYS A 327 25.06 1.32 -3.96
N ASP A 328 24.66 0.66 -5.04
CA ASP A 328 25.06 1.08 -6.38
C ASP A 328 24.49 2.50 -6.65
N PRO A 329 25.32 3.45 -7.12
CA PRO A 329 24.86 4.81 -7.41
C PRO A 329 23.67 4.90 -8.38
N GLU A 330 23.46 3.90 -9.24
CA GLU A 330 22.31 3.81 -10.13
C GLU A 330 21.01 3.47 -9.40
N GLU A 331 21.08 2.71 -8.30
CA GLU A 331 19.90 2.39 -7.46
C GLU A 331 19.37 3.60 -6.69
N LEU A 332 20.20 4.63 -6.52
CA LEU A 332 19.83 5.88 -5.86
C LEU A 332 19.23 6.89 -6.83
N MET A 333 19.19 6.56 -8.12
CA MET A 333 18.64 7.41 -9.16
C MET A 333 17.48 6.70 -9.83
N LEU A 334 16.30 7.30 -9.76
CA LEU A 334 15.17 6.82 -10.55
C LEU A 334 15.52 7.00 -12.04
N GLY A 335 15.67 5.88 -12.75
CA GLY A 335 15.98 5.87 -14.17
C GLY A 335 14.92 6.61 -14.99
N GLU A 336 15.25 6.89 -16.26
CA GLU A 336 14.30 7.46 -17.23
C GLU A 336 13.78 8.86 -16.87
N GLU A 337 14.56 9.63 -16.12
CA GLU A 337 14.29 11.04 -15.84
C GLU A 337 15.36 11.95 -16.46
N ARG A 338 14.95 13.11 -16.98
CA ARG A 338 15.84 14.18 -17.43
C ARG A 338 16.04 15.18 -16.31
N LYS A 339 17.28 15.57 -16.03
CA LYS A 339 17.59 16.65 -15.08
C LYS A 339 17.45 17.98 -15.80
N LEU A 340 16.55 18.83 -15.33
CA LEU A 340 16.35 20.20 -15.86
C LEU A 340 17.16 21.23 -15.08
N PHE A 341 17.35 20.99 -13.78
CA PHE A 341 18.16 21.84 -12.92
C PHE A 341 18.80 21.00 -11.82
N ARG A 342 19.98 21.42 -11.36
CA ARG A 342 20.66 20.88 -10.18
C ARG A 342 21.46 21.99 -9.51
N GLY A 343 21.24 22.20 -8.21
CA GLY A 343 21.94 23.25 -7.44
C GLY A 343 21.99 22.94 -5.96
N ARG A 344 22.76 23.72 -5.20
CA ARG A 344 22.91 23.53 -3.76
C ARG A 344 21.96 24.44 -2.98
N ILE A 345 21.23 23.85 -2.04
CA ILE A 345 20.37 24.59 -1.10
C ILE A 345 20.90 24.45 0.32
N THR A 346 20.72 25.52 1.09
CA THR A 346 21.01 25.63 2.52
C THR A 346 19.73 25.37 3.31
N THR A 347 19.80 24.41 4.23
CA THR A 347 18.77 24.21 5.27
C THR A 347 19.41 24.42 6.64
N PRO A 348 18.61 24.63 7.71
CA PRO A 348 19.15 24.80 9.06
C PRO A 348 19.99 23.61 9.54
N SER A 349 19.65 22.38 9.13
CA SER A 349 20.27 21.16 9.63
C SER A 349 21.41 20.64 8.73
N THR A 350 21.26 20.65 7.40
CA THR A 350 22.27 20.10 6.48
C THR A 350 22.28 20.77 5.09
N PRO A 351 23.42 20.83 4.39
CA PRO A 351 23.46 21.20 2.97
C PRO A 351 22.81 20.11 2.12
N GLN A 352 22.03 20.50 1.10
CA GLN A 352 21.31 19.55 0.23
C GLN A 352 21.55 19.87 -1.25
N ILE A 353 21.45 18.85 -2.10
CA ILE A 353 21.43 19.03 -3.56
C ILE A 353 19.99 18.95 -4.01
N LEU A 354 19.45 20.07 -4.46
CA LEU A 354 18.14 20.15 -5.09
C LEU A 354 18.27 19.82 -6.58
N THR A 355 17.44 18.91 -7.07
CA THR A 355 17.35 18.56 -8.49
C THR A 355 15.91 18.65 -8.95
N LEU A 356 15.68 19.30 -10.09
CA LEU A 356 14.41 19.31 -10.81
C LEU A 356 14.49 18.26 -11.92
N TYR A 357 13.66 17.24 -11.80
CA TYR A 357 13.55 16.14 -12.75
C TYR A 357 12.29 16.29 -13.61
N LEU A 358 12.38 15.83 -14.85
CA LEU A 358 11.26 15.63 -15.75
C LEU A 358 11.22 14.17 -16.16
N ASP A 359 10.09 13.50 -15.91
CA ASP A 359 9.90 12.12 -16.29
C ASP A 359 9.84 11.96 -17.82
N LYS A 360 10.62 11.06 -18.42
CA LYS A 360 10.65 10.91 -19.88
C LYS A 360 9.37 10.26 -20.44
N THR A 361 8.63 9.49 -19.64
CA THR A 361 7.45 8.75 -20.11
C THR A 361 6.17 9.54 -19.92
N THR A 362 6.03 10.23 -18.79
CA THR A 362 4.83 10.95 -18.40
C THR A 362 4.95 12.46 -18.57
N SER A 363 6.16 12.98 -18.82
CA SER A 363 6.46 14.41 -18.86
C SER A 363 6.11 15.16 -17.58
N VAL A 364 5.94 14.47 -16.45
CA VAL A 364 5.61 15.11 -15.18
C VAL A 364 6.88 15.53 -14.44
N PRO A 365 6.96 16.78 -13.94
CA PRO A 365 8.11 17.24 -13.17
C PRO A 365 8.03 16.86 -11.68
N ARG A 366 9.20 16.63 -11.07
CA ARG A 366 9.36 16.55 -9.61
C ARG A 366 10.62 17.24 -9.13
N LEU A 367 10.55 17.72 -7.90
CA LEU A 367 11.72 18.14 -7.14
C LEU A 367 12.18 16.99 -6.25
N SER A 368 13.50 16.83 -6.14
CA SER A 368 14.11 15.92 -5.17
C SER A 368 15.31 16.59 -4.54
N ALA A 369 15.37 16.57 -3.22
CA ALA A 369 16.56 16.96 -2.46
C ALA A 369 17.30 15.72 -1.97
N THR A 370 18.61 15.73 -2.13
CA THR A 370 19.48 14.60 -1.80
C THR A 370 20.68 15.03 -0.97
N ILE A 371 21.25 14.07 -0.26
CA ILE A 371 22.45 14.29 0.56
C ILE A 371 23.68 14.47 -0.35
N PRO A 372 24.49 15.55 -0.18
CA PRO A 372 25.59 15.89 -1.07
C PRO A 372 26.84 14.99 -0.93
N SER A 373 27.14 14.55 0.29
CA SER A 373 28.41 13.90 0.67
C SER A 373 28.23 12.94 1.84
N GLY A 374 29.27 12.18 2.17
CA GLY A 374 29.25 11.21 3.26
C GLY A 374 28.67 9.84 2.87
N PRO A 375 28.44 8.95 3.85
CA PRO A 375 28.02 7.57 3.61
C PRO A 375 26.63 7.47 2.95
N TYR A 376 25.77 8.47 3.17
CA TYR A 376 24.42 8.53 2.60
C TYR A 376 24.32 9.41 1.36
N LYS A 377 25.45 9.72 0.70
CA LYS A 377 25.48 10.53 -0.53
C LYS A 377 24.45 10.03 -1.55
N ARG A 378 23.71 10.97 -2.15
CA ARG A 378 22.57 10.76 -3.08
C ARG A 378 21.30 10.17 -2.48
N SER A 379 21.25 9.84 -1.18
CA SER A 379 19.99 9.44 -0.54
C SER A 379 18.97 10.58 -0.65
N PRO A 380 17.72 10.31 -1.04
CA PRO A 380 16.69 11.33 -1.05
C PRO A 380 16.28 11.68 0.38
N ILE A 381 16.21 12.98 0.66
CA ILE A 381 15.74 13.55 1.93
C ILE A 381 14.23 13.82 1.82
N TRP A 382 13.83 14.40 0.68
CA TRP A 382 12.44 14.62 0.35
C TRP A 382 12.25 14.70 -1.16
N THR A 383 11.03 14.39 -1.59
CA THR A 383 10.57 14.52 -2.97
C THR A 383 9.23 15.24 -2.99
N ALA A 384 9.04 16.15 -3.95
CA ALA A 384 7.78 16.85 -4.15
C ALA A 384 7.37 16.80 -5.62
N PHE A 385 6.12 16.41 -5.87
CA PHE A 385 5.56 16.38 -7.21
C PHE A 385 5.09 17.78 -7.60
N VAL A 386 5.42 18.21 -8.82
CA VAL A 386 5.05 19.54 -9.31
C VAL A 386 3.81 19.41 -10.17
N HIS A 387 2.67 19.83 -9.61
CA HIS A 387 1.39 19.82 -10.32
C HIS A 387 1.26 21.04 -11.25
N PRO A 388 0.44 20.97 -12.31
CA PRO A 388 0.17 22.11 -13.19
C PRO A 388 -0.27 23.37 -12.41
N ASP A 389 -1.09 23.19 -11.38
CA ASP A 389 -1.48 24.29 -10.49
C ASP A 389 -0.32 24.94 -9.74
N SER A 390 0.76 24.21 -9.47
CA SER A 390 1.98 24.73 -8.83
C SER A 390 2.80 25.60 -9.79
N LEU A 391 2.67 25.39 -11.10
CA LEU A 391 3.44 26.10 -12.13
C LEU A 391 2.90 27.50 -12.45
N LYS A 392 1.74 27.89 -11.91
CA LYS A 392 1.19 29.23 -12.12
C LYS A 392 2.16 30.33 -11.65
N PRO A 393 2.28 31.46 -12.37
CA PRO A 393 3.23 32.52 -12.03
C PRO A 393 3.09 33.06 -10.60
N GLU A 394 1.87 33.10 -10.03
CA GLU A 394 1.66 33.55 -8.65
C GLU A 394 2.26 32.63 -7.56
N ASN A 395 2.59 31.38 -7.92
CA ASN A 395 3.02 30.34 -6.99
C ASN A 395 4.53 30.25 -6.84
N ILE A 396 5.30 31.07 -7.58
CA ILE A 396 6.74 31.16 -7.45
C ILE A 396 7.19 32.61 -7.30
N LYS A 397 8.01 32.88 -6.28
CA LYS A 397 8.63 34.20 -6.06
C LYS A 397 10.10 34.05 -5.71
N ARG A 398 10.97 34.86 -6.31
CA ARG A 398 12.40 34.91 -5.97
C ARG A 398 12.71 36.21 -5.22
N HIS A 399 13.49 36.10 -4.16
CA HIS A 399 14.11 37.20 -3.43
C HIS A 399 15.60 36.89 -3.23
N ALA A 400 16.45 37.44 -4.10
CA ALA A 400 17.88 37.14 -4.18
C ALA A 400 18.13 35.62 -4.26
N ARG A 401 18.77 35.04 -3.23
CA ARG A 401 19.07 33.60 -3.10
C ARG A 401 17.89 32.73 -2.66
N LYS A 402 16.74 33.32 -2.31
CA LYS A 402 15.58 32.57 -1.81
C LYS A 402 14.51 32.45 -2.89
N VAL A 403 13.96 31.25 -3.08
CA VAL A 403 12.79 31.01 -3.91
C VAL A 403 11.68 30.44 -3.04
N LEU A 404 10.51 31.09 -3.08
CA LEU A 404 9.31 30.69 -2.37
C LEU A 404 8.39 29.97 -3.35
N LEU A 405 7.98 28.76 -2.98
CA LEU A 405 7.06 27.92 -3.76
C LEU A 405 5.77 27.70 -2.98
N LYS A 406 4.63 27.95 -3.62
CA LYS A 406 3.30 27.64 -3.11
C LYS A 406 2.82 26.30 -3.66
N LYS A 407 1.87 25.68 -2.93
CA LYS A 407 1.17 24.44 -3.35
C LYS A 407 2.08 23.23 -3.61
N LEU A 408 3.23 23.19 -2.93
CA LEU A 408 4.16 22.06 -3.02
C LEU A 408 3.91 21.08 -1.86
N ASP A 409 3.51 19.85 -2.17
CA ASP A 409 3.38 18.78 -1.17
C ASP A 409 4.66 17.95 -1.10
N MET A 410 5.32 18.00 0.05
CA MET A 410 6.62 17.36 0.28
C MET A 410 6.46 16.01 0.96
N ASN A 411 7.00 14.98 0.31
CA ASN A 411 7.18 13.65 0.89
C ASN A 411 8.57 13.58 1.50
N VAL A 412 8.63 13.50 2.82
CA VAL A 412 9.86 13.63 3.61
C VAL A 412 10.26 12.27 4.19
N TYR A 413 11.53 11.93 4.05
CA TYR A 413 12.08 10.61 4.36
C TYR A 413 12.98 10.60 5.62
N GLU A 414 12.80 11.60 6.48
CA GLU A 414 13.57 11.82 7.70
C GLU A 414 12.66 12.37 8.81
N ASN A 415 12.85 11.91 10.05
CA ASN A 415 11.99 12.30 11.18
C ASN A 415 12.26 13.73 11.70
N GLU A 416 13.47 14.23 11.50
CA GLU A 416 13.96 15.51 12.06
C GLU A 416 14.07 16.59 10.98
N TYR A 417 13.44 16.40 9.83
CA TYR A 417 13.49 17.37 8.75
C TYR A 417 12.72 18.66 9.12
N GLU A 418 13.47 19.73 9.38
CA GLU A 418 12.94 21.07 9.59
C GLU A 418 13.02 21.89 8.30
N GLY A 419 12.03 21.71 7.42
CA GLY A 419 11.87 22.54 6.23
C GLY A 419 11.54 23.99 6.60
N ARG A 420 12.14 24.97 5.91
CA ARG A 420 11.78 26.38 6.08
C ARG A 420 10.42 26.65 5.44
N ARG A 421 9.44 27.05 6.25
CA ARG A 421 8.14 27.52 5.77
C ARG A 421 8.04 29.05 5.85
N GLY A 422 7.46 29.65 4.82
CA GLY A 422 7.12 31.07 4.79
C GLY A 422 5.93 31.37 5.69
N ARG A 423 5.66 32.67 5.93
CA ARG A 423 4.53 33.12 6.77
C ARG A 423 3.16 32.69 6.20
N GLY A 424 3.06 32.43 4.89
CA GLY A 424 1.86 31.93 4.22
C GLY A 424 1.86 30.42 3.96
N GLY A 425 2.76 29.66 4.62
CA GLY A 425 2.90 28.21 4.42
C GLY A 425 3.69 27.81 3.17
N GLU A 426 4.35 28.77 2.51
CA GLU A 426 5.18 28.51 1.33
C GLU A 426 6.42 27.69 1.68
N VAL A 427 6.87 26.82 0.76
CA VAL A 427 8.17 26.15 0.89
C VAL A 427 9.26 27.14 0.48
N VAL A 428 10.23 27.38 1.37
CA VAL A 428 11.33 28.32 1.12
C VAL A 428 12.60 27.57 0.77
N LEU A 429 13.02 27.66 -0.49
CA LEU A 429 14.29 27.14 -0.99
C LEU A 429 15.37 28.23 -0.90
N GLY A 430 16.33 28.07 0.01
CA GLY A 430 17.46 28.99 0.13
C GLY A 430 18.68 28.46 -0.62
N PHE A 431 19.01 29.00 -1.78
CA PHE A 431 20.17 28.59 -2.57
C PHE A 431 21.48 29.11 -1.97
N CYS A 432 22.57 28.35 -2.12
CA CYS A 432 23.91 28.81 -1.71
C CYS A 432 24.34 30.02 -2.54
N GLU A 433 24.13 29.92 -3.86
CA GLU A 433 24.51 30.92 -4.85
C GLU A 433 23.26 31.58 -5.46
N GLU A 434 23.36 32.87 -5.76
CA GLU A 434 22.26 33.59 -6.39
C GLU A 434 22.00 33.12 -7.84
N LYS A 435 23.07 32.76 -8.56
CA LYS A 435 23.00 32.19 -9.90
C LYS A 435 22.22 30.88 -9.95
N ASP A 436 22.32 30.04 -8.92
CA ASP A 436 21.53 28.80 -8.81
C ASP A 436 20.03 29.13 -8.68
N ALA A 437 19.68 30.13 -7.86
CA ALA A 437 18.29 30.56 -7.70
C ALA A 437 17.71 31.11 -9.03
N GLU A 438 18.53 31.81 -9.81
CA GLU A 438 18.16 32.31 -11.13
C GLU A 438 17.92 31.18 -12.14
N THR A 439 18.88 30.25 -12.22
CA THR A 439 18.82 29.12 -13.15
C THR A 439 17.64 28.21 -12.81
N PHE A 440 17.37 28.01 -11.53
CA PHE A 440 16.18 27.30 -11.07
C PHE A 440 14.88 27.99 -11.52
N LEU A 441 14.77 29.31 -11.33
CA LEU A 441 13.60 30.07 -11.73
C LEU A 441 13.38 30.02 -13.26
N SER A 442 14.45 30.09 -14.04
CA SER A 442 14.39 29.95 -15.50
C SER A 442 13.92 28.57 -15.93
N ALA A 443 14.43 27.50 -15.31
CA ALA A 443 13.97 26.14 -15.58
C ALA A 443 12.49 25.93 -15.19
N TRP A 444 12.06 26.51 -14.06
CA TRP A 444 10.66 26.46 -13.63
C TRP A 444 9.73 27.20 -14.59
N LYS A 445 10.12 28.38 -15.07
CA LYS A 445 9.34 29.15 -16.06
C LYS A 445 9.27 28.44 -17.41
N ALA A 446 10.35 27.76 -17.83
CA ALA A 446 10.34 26.96 -19.05
C ALA A 446 9.31 25.83 -18.96
N LEU A 447 9.28 25.10 -17.83
CA LEU A 447 8.24 24.08 -17.58
C LEU A 447 6.83 24.66 -17.61
N ALA A 448 6.60 25.81 -16.96
CA ALA A 448 5.29 26.45 -16.94
C ALA A 448 4.82 26.87 -18.35
N LYS A 449 5.75 27.23 -19.23
CA LYS A 449 5.46 27.55 -20.63
C LYS A 449 5.14 26.30 -21.45
N GLU A 450 5.86 25.20 -21.23
CA GLU A 450 5.58 23.92 -21.90
C GLU A 450 4.21 23.35 -21.52
N GLU A 451 3.75 23.53 -20.27
CA GLU A 451 2.42 23.09 -19.81
C GLU A 451 1.26 23.99 -20.25
N ALA A 452 1.54 25.22 -20.68
CA ALA A 452 0.52 26.16 -21.16
C ALA A 452 0.21 26.01 -22.66
N LEU A 453 1.04 25.26 -23.39
CA LEU A 453 0.89 24.91 -24.80
C LEU A 453 0.15 23.57 -24.93
#